data_AF-A0A3A5QUP1-F1
#
_entry.id   AF-A0A3A5QUP1-F1
#
_cell.length_a   1.000
_cell.length_b   1.000
_cell.length_c   1.000
_cell.angle_alpha   90.00
_cell.angle_beta   90.00
_cell.angle_gamma   90.00
#
_symmetry.space_group_name_H-M   'P 1'
#
loop_
_entity.id
_entity.type
_entity.pdbx_description
1 polymer ?
#
loop_
_entity_poly.entity_id
_entity_poly.type
_entity_poly.pdbx_seq_one_letter_code
_entity_poly.pdbx_strand_id
1 'polypeptide(L)'
;MRSFQIHFSQSQNHFLLAFSSYAILFFLFEYFLGQPLSQSYKLVLFESLFFALLGYMMNFSTAFLKSWTVLFLLYESPILVLSQNPQSTLFPRDAVLASGLVLFGYGGSLLLECLAEHTSYKKIITCISRFLFISAIVFPLPTLVYLLISGGKALSSDIMLTLFQTNEEEALAYIKSLPSAALVGSLLLFSLLGALGHDLLKLRQQVLSKKRPDFPVKLIVFLTLCLIIFPVKAKSYSFFVAMKETKEILADYSHYEKSRNERLDRLEQLKGLSVSPKAKGLYVLVIGESATRDHMESYGYKRHTTPFLESFKKDPGTLLFSKAFSNHTHTVPVLTYALSQKNQYNNIPLQKAYSLIEIAKKAGYETYWISNQRKYGAWDTPTSEMAGTADHQVFINGRAGKGVGSTYYDKALLDHVPIVDSAHPTLIVFHVMGSHASYEDRYPKNETYFSGGNNHIDTYDNTILYTDQFLKQLYVKLKKMQDFRGLVYFSDHGEDSRKGIGHNATQYEPIMTHIPFVVHLSSESRKERPLLWQVLQSHKDCWWTNDLLYNFMVTLLGIENAPESDSSLDIASPNYNLPLEKARTLHGKKKLDP
;
A
#
# COMPACT_ATOMS: atom_id res chain seq x y z
N MET A 1 70.72 10.57 20.37
CA MET A 1 69.30 10.31 20.05
C MET A 1 68.50 11.58 20.35
N ARG A 2 68.12 12.36 19.33
CA ARG A 2 67.14 13.44 19.50
C ARG A 2 65.76 12.82 19.35
N SER A 3 64.96 12.85 20.42
CA SER A 3 63.57 12.40 20.40
C SER A 3 62.76 13.31 19.48
N PHE A 4 62.26 12.78 18.37
CA PHE A 4 61.23 13.43 17.57
C PHE A 4 59.92 13.40 18.39
N GLN A 5 59.69 14.42 19.21
CA GLN A 5 58.35 14.68 19.75
C GLN A 5 57.56 15.42 18.66
N ILE A 6 56.63 14.73 18.03
CA ILE A 6 55.66 15.34 17.13
C ILE A 6 54.69 16.13 18.01
N HIS A 7 54.85 17.45 18.06
CA HIS A 7 53.88 18.33 18.70
C HIS A 7 52.70 18.54 17.74
N PHE A 8 51.61 17.84 18.02
CA PHE A 8 50.32 18.11 17.40
C PHE A 8 49.79 19.47 17.89
N SER A 9 49.30 20.29 16.98
CA SER A 9 48.58 21.52 17.35
C SER A 9 47.35 21.16 18.22
N GLN A 10 46.86 22.11 19.02
CA GLN A 10 45.65 21.89 19.82
C GLN A 10 44.47 21.42 18.94
N SER A 11 44.37 21.90 17.69
CA SER A 11 43.38 21.44 16.71
C SER A 11 43.60 19.98 16.28
N GLN A 12 44.84 19.54 16.05
CA GLN A 12 45.16 18.15 15.67
C GLN A 12 44.84 17.16 16.80
N ASN A 13 45.05 17.56 18.06
CA ASN A 13 44.64 16.75 19.21
C ASN A 13 43.12 16.58 19.30
N HIS A 14 42.33 17.62 18.97
CA HIS A 14 40.87 17.53 18.99
C HIS A 14 40.33 16.68 17.84
N PHE A 15 40.98 16.71 16.67
CA PHE A 15 40.66 15.82 15.56
C PHE A 15 40.93 14.36 15.91
N LEU A 16 42.13 14.07 16.43
CA LEU A 16 42.47 12.72 16.88
C LEU A 16 41.47 12.23 17.92
N LEU A 17 41.09 13.07 18.89
CA LEU A 17 40.08 12.72 19.89
C LEU A 17 38.73 12.39 19.25
N ALA A 18 38.22 13.25 18.37
CA ALA A 18 36.94 13.02 17.68
C ALA A 18 36.99 11.75 16.80
N PHE A 19 38.07 11.57 16.04
CA PHE A 19 38.31 10.38 15.22
C PHE A 19 38.33 9.11 16.08
N SER A 20 39.05 9.12 17.21
CA SER A 20 39.06 8.00 18.13
C SER A 20 37.70 7.78 18.81
N SER A 21 36.94 8.83 19.13
CA SER A 21 35.59 8.68 19.69
C SER A 21 34.63 8.03 18.70
N TYR A 22 34.70 8.39 17.40
CA TYR A 22 33.90 7.75 16.36
C TYR A 22 34.33 6.30 16.09
N ALA A 23 35.64 6.02 16.07
CA ALA A 23 36.15 4.66 15.95
C ALA A 23 35.79 3.79 17.16
N ILE A 24 35.81 4.35 18.38
CA ILE A 24 35.38 3.67 19.60
C ILE A 24 33.86 3.44 19.57
N LEU A 25 33.07 4.43 19.17
CA LEU A 25 31.63 4.24 18.94
C LEU A 25 31.37 3.11 17.94
N PHE A 26 32.14 3.02 16.85
CA PHE A 26 32.05 1.92 15.88
C PHE A 26 32.27 0.55 16.51
N PHE A 27 33.36 0.36 17.27
CA PHE A 27 33.64 -0.91 17.94
C PHE A 27 32.67 -1.22 19.07
N LEU A 28 32.23 -0.21 19.82
CA LEU A 28 31.19 -0.38 20.84
C LEU A 28 29.86 -0.79 20.20
N PHE A 29 29.49 -0.21 19.06
CA PHE A 29 28.29 -0.60 18.32
C PHE A 29 28.36 -2.05 17.83
N GLU A 30 29.47 -2.48 17.19
CA GLU A 30 29.62 -3.90 16.81
C GLU A 30 29.62 -4.83 18.04
N TYR A 31 30.24 -4.41 19.14
CA TYR A 31 30.27 -5.17 20.40
C TYR A 31 28.90 -5.33 21.04
N PHE A 32 28.12 -4.25 21.15
CA PHE A 32 26.76 -4.29 21.73
C PHE A 32 25.74 -4.96 20.82
N LEU A 33 25.95 -4.95 19.49
CA LEU A 33 25.07 -5.60 18.52
C LEU A 33 25.37 -7.09 18.34
N GLY A 34 26.54 -7.58 18.77
CA GLY A 34 26.92 -8.99 18.72
C GLY A 34 27.06 -9.59 17.30
N GLN A 35 27.06 -8.74 16.26
CA GLN A 35 27.13 -9.11 14.84
C GLN A 35 27.92 -8.04 14.05
N PRO A 36 28.68 -8.41 13.00
CA PRO A 36 29.39 -7.44 12.17
C PRO A 36 28.43 -6.59 11.32
N LEU A 37 28.74 -5.30 11.16
CA LEU A 37 27.92 -4.39 10.36
C LEU A 37 27.96 -4.73 8.86
N SER A 38 26.84 -4.54 8.17
CA SER A 38 26.75 -4.72 6.71
C SER A 38 27.66 -3.74 5.95
N GLN A 39 28.02 -4.09 4.71
CA GLN A 39 28.89 -3.25 3.87
C GLN A 39 28.32 -1.85 3.64
N SER A 40 26.99 -1.73 3.53
CA SER A 40 26.32 -0.43 3.40
C SER A 40 26.49 0.42 4.66
N TYR A 41 26.43 -0.16 5.86
CA TYR A 41 26.64 0.58 7.12
C TYR A 41 28.08 1.04 7.30
N LYS A 42 29.04 0.22 6.87
CA LYS A 42 30.45 0.61 6.83
C LYS A 42 30.67 1.81 5.91
N LEU A 43 29.92 1.88 4.80
CA LEU A 43 29.96 3.03 3.88
C LEU A 43 29.40 4.31 4.52
N VAL A 44 28.30 4.23 5.27
CA VAL A 44 27.73 5.36 6.02
C VAL A 44 28.75 5.97 6.96
N LEU A 45 29.36 5.11 7.78
CA LEU A 45 30.34 5.50 8.77
C LEU A 45 31.58 6.11 8.10
N PHE A 46 32.03 5.51 7.00
CA PHE A 46 33.13 6.06 6.20
C PHE A 46 32.79 7.45 5.64
N GLU A 47 31.58 7.65 5.11
CA GLU A 47 31.13 8.96 4.62
C GLU A 47 31.10 9.99 5.75
N SER A 48 30.50 9.66 6.90
CA SER A 48 30.46 10.51 8.10
C SER A 48 31.86 10.89 8.59
N LEU A 49 32.79 9.93 8.65
CA LEU A 49 34.19 10.16 9.01
C LEU A 49 34.92 11.02 7.99
N PHE A 50 34.68 10.79 6.70
CA PHE A 50 35.27 11.54 5.61
C PHE A 50 34.82 13.01 5.64
N PHE A 51 33.53 13.28 5.90
CA PHE A 51 33.01 14.65 6.03
C PHE A 51 33.51 15.36 7.29
N ALA A 52 33.62 14.65 8.42
CA ALA A 52 34.22 15.19 9.65
C ALA A 52 35.70 15.55 9.43
N LEU A 53 36.47 14.68 8.75
CA LEU A 53 37.86 14.93 8.36
C LEU A 53 37.97 16.12 7.41
N LEU A 54 37.12 16.20 6.38
CA LEU A 54 37.12 17.31 5.43
C LEU A 54 36.89 18.64 6.12
N GLY A 55 35.87 18.76 6.98
CA GLY A 55 35.64 20.04 7.65
C GLY A 55 36.69 20.37 8.71
N TYR A 56 37.31 19.37 9.34
CA TYR A 56 38.52 19.59 10.13
C TYR A 56 39.68 20.14 9.28
N MET A 57 39.93 19.56 8.11
CA MET A 57 40.94 20.05 7.15
C MET A 57 40.64 21.47 6.63
N MET A 58 39.38 21.92 6.74
CA MET A 58 38.93 23.26 6.42
C MET A 58 38.96 24.22 7.62
N ASN A 59 39.61 23.86 8.74
CA ASN A 59 39.71 24.66 9.96
C ASN A 59 38.35 25.01 10.62
N PHE A 60 37.29 24.22 10.38
CA PHE A 60 36.07 24.40 11.14
C PHE A 60 36.29 24.13 12.64
N SER A 61 35.58 24.90 13.48
CA SER A 61 35.75 24.84 14.93
C SER A 61 35.39 23.48 15.54
N THR A 62 35.78 23.22 16.79
CA THR A 62 35.32 22.04 17.55
C THR A 62 33.79 21.95 17.67
N ALA A 63 33.06 23.05 17.51
CA ALA A 63 31.60 23.05 17.45
C ALA A 63 31.06 22.36 16.19
N PHE A 64 31.84 22.30 15.10
CA PHE A 64 31.50 21.56 13.88
C PHE A 64 31.54 20.06 14.15
N LEU A 65 32.61 19.56 14.78
CA LEU A 65 32.69 18.15 15.16
C LEU A 65 31.56 17.74 16.13
N LYS A 66 31.18 18.63 17.06
CA LYS A 66 30.03 18.42 17.94
C LYS A 66 28.70 18.39 17.18
N SER A 67 28.49 19.28 16.21
CA SER A 67 27.26 19.26 15.41
C SER A 67 27.16 18.01 14.54
N TRP A 68 28.28 17.51 14.01
CA TRP A 68 28.30 16.21 13.34
C TRP A 68 27.95 15.05 14.26
N THR A 69 28.41 15.08 15.51
CA THR A 69 28.07 14.05 16.49
C THR A 69 26.57 14.05 16.78
N VAL A 70 25.98 15.25 16.92
CA VAL A 70 24.52 15.40 17.11
C VAL A 70 23.76 14.86 15.90
N LEU A 71 24.17 15.18 14.67
CA LEU A 71 23.53 14.66 13.45
C LEU A 71 23.66 13.14 13.31
N PHE A 72 24.82 12.58 13.64
CA PHE A 72 25.03 11.14 13.64
C PHE A 72 24.07 10.43 14.61
N LEU A 73 23.99 10.91 15.85
CA LEU A 73 23.11 10.34 16.87
C LEU A 73 21.63 10.49 16.50
N LEU A 74 21.26 11.62 15.89
CA LEU A 74 19.90 11.91 15.44
C LEU A 74 19.42 11.01 14.31
N TYR A 75 20.25 10.81 13.29
CA TYR A 75 19.80 10.27 12.00
C TYR A 75 20.40 8.92 11.69
N GLU A 76 21.66 8.65 12.05
CA GLU A 76 22.30 7.37 11.71
C GLU A 76 22.04 6.31 12.77
N SER A 77 22.10 6.67 14.06
CA SER A 77 21.96 5.70 15.16
C SER A 77 20.59 5.01 15.22
N PRO A 78 19.44 5.69 15.05
CA PRO A 78 18.14 5.03 15.11
C PRO A 78 17.92 4.11 13.92
N ILE A 79 18.40 4.53 12.75
CA ILE A 79 18.29 3.73 11.53
C ILE A 79 19.16 2.47 11.62
N LEU A 80 20.38 2.59 12.16
CA LEU A 80 21.27 1.47 12.46
C LEU A 80 20.59 0.47 13.40
N VAL A 81 20.04 0.93 14.52
CA VAL A 81 19.37 0.06 15.50
C VAL A 81 18.16 -0.64 14.89
N LEU A 82 17.29 0.09 14.17
CA LEU A 82 16.08 -0.47 13.60
C LEU A 82 16.35 -1.46 12.47
N SER A 83 17.41 -1.24 11.69
CA SER A 83 17.80 -2.13 10.60
C SER A 83 18.31 -3.50 11.03
N GLN A 84 18.69 -3.64 12.30
CA GLN A 84 19.11 -4.92 12.90
C GLN A 84 17.92 -5.78 13.30
N ASN A 85 16.70 -5.23 13.29
CA ASN A 85 15.50 -6.03 13.48
C ASN A 85 15.37 -7.00 12.29
N PRO A 86 15.34 -8.33 12.49
CA PRO A 86 15.18 -9.29 11.39
C PRO A 86 13.87 -9.10 10.60
N GLN A 87 12.88 -8.43 11.21
CA GLN A 87 11.60 -8.08 10.60
C GLN A 87 11.61 -6.72 9.89
N SER A 88 12.72 -5.96 9.98
CA SER A 88 12.89 -4.68 9.29
C SER A 88 13.05 -4.92 7.80
N THR A 89 12.18 -4.29 7.01
CA THR A 89 12.34 -4.20 5.55
C THR A 89 13.16 -2.99 5.14
N LEU A 90 13.74 -2.28 6.12
CA LEU A 90 14.59 -1.14 5.84
C LEU A 90 15.84 -1.58 5.07
N PHE A 91 15.98 -1.07 3.84
CA PHE A 91 17.21 -1.28 3.10
C PHE A 91 18.35 -0.52 3.78
N PRO A 92 19.50 -1.17 4.04
CA PRO A 92 20.72 -0.48 4.47
C PRO A 92 21.09 0.70 3.55
N ARG A 93 20.70 0.62 2.28
CA ARG A 93 20.80 1.70 1.30
C ARG A 93 19.98 2.94 1.69
N ASP A 94 18.73 2.81 2.11
CA ASP A 94 17.89 3.97 2.45
C ASP A 94 18.42 4.74 3.67
N ALA A 95 18.98 4.00 4.63
CA ALA A 95 19.71 4.57 5.76
C ALA A 95 20.89 5.43 5.31
N VAL A 96 21.72 4.89 4.42
CA VAL A 96 22.89 5.58 3.83
C VAL A 96 22.46 6.82 3.07
N LEU A 97 21.37 6.73 2.32
CA LEU A 97 20.88 7.83 1.51
C LEU A 97 20.29 8.94 2.40
N ALA A 98 19.45 8.59 3.38
CA ALA A 98 18.90 9.54 4.35
C ALA A 98 20.02 10.29 5.06
N SER A 99 21.01 9.55 5.58
CA SER A 99 22.12 10.17 6.30
C SER A 99 22.96 11.03 5.36
N GLY A 100 23.33 10.54 4.18
CA GLY A 100 24.03 11.33 3.17
C GLY A 100 23.33 12.65 2.81
N LEU A 101 21.99 12.68 2.75
CA LEU A 101 21.21 13.91 2.52
C LEU A 101 21.32 14.90 3.67
N VAL A 102 21.21 14.42 4.91
CA VAL A 102 21.36 15.24 6.13
C VAL A 102 22.77 15.81 6.21
N LEU A 103 23.77 14.94 6.03
CA LEU A 103 25.17 15.29 6.09
C LEU A 103 25.50 16.34 5.02
N PHE A 104 25.03 16.14 3.80
CA PHE A 104 25.18 17.13 2.73
C PHE A 104 24.46 18.44 3.04
N GLY A 105 23.19 18.40 3.45
CA GLY A 105 22.40 19.61 3.66
C GLY A 105 22.97 20.48 4.78
N TYR A 106 23.43 19.86 5.88
CA TYR A 106 24.10 20.58 6.96
C TYR A 106 25.46 21.14 6.52
N GLY A 107 26.33 20.30 5.96
CA GLY A 107 27.66 20.72 5.50
C GLY A 107 27.56 21.83 4.45
N GLY A 108 26.74 21.63 3.42
CA GLY A 108 26.47 22.60 2.36
C GLY A 108 25.90 23.92 2.89
N SER A 109 25.04 23.88 3.92
CA SER A 109 24.52 25.11 4.54
C SER A 109 25.64 25.96 5.17
N LEU A 110 26.56 25.34 5.92
CA LEU A 110 27.67 26.06 6.54
C LEU A 110 28.58 26.69 5.48
N LEU A 111 28.81 25.96 4.40
CA LEU A 111 29.66 26.42 3.29
C LEU A 111 29.06 27.58 2.52
N LEU A 112 27.76 27.54 2.22
CA LEU A 112 27.06 28.65 1.59
C LEU A 112 27.09 29.89 2.48
N GLU A 113 26.94 29.74 3.80
CA GLU A 113 27.04 30.86 4.74
C GLU A 113 28.45 31.47 4.78
N CYS A 114 29.49 30.64 4.61
CA CYS A 114 30.86 31.13 4.42
C CYS A 114 31.01 31.90 3.10
N LEU A 115 30.48 31.37 2.00
CA LEU A 115 30.52 32.01 0.67
C LEU A 115 29.76 33.34 0.64
N ALA A 116 28.64 33.43 1.37
CA ALA A 116 27.77 34.60 1.39
C ALA A 116 28.51 35.90 1.76
N GLU A 117 29.59 35.83 2.54
CA GLU A 117 30.38 37.01 2.93
C GLU A 117 31.32 37.54 1.86
N HIS A 118 31.62 36.74 0.83
CA HIS A 118 32.53 37.11 -0.25
C HIS A 118 31.80 37.47 -1.55
N THR A 119 30.48 37.67 -1.49
CA THR A 119 29.65 37.95 -2.67
C THR A 119 28.69 39.11 -2.43
N SER A 120 28.30 39.80 -3.50
CA SER A 120 27.23 40.81 -3.48
C SER A 120 25.84 40.20 -3.22
N TYR A 121 25.69 38.88 -3.36
CA TYR A 121 24.43 38.14 -3.20
C TYR A 121 24.21 37.59 -1.78
N LYS A 122 24.93 38.11 -0.77
CA LYS A 122 24.91 37.64 0.63
C LYS A 122 23.54 37.24 1.15
N LYS A 123 22.53 38.12 1.00
CA LYS A 123 21.16 37.86 1.48
C LYS A 123 20.53 36.62 0.86
N ILE A 124 20.70 36.43 -0.44
CA ILE A 124 20.16 35.30 -1.19
C ILE A 124 20.87 34.01 -0.76
N ILE A 125 22.20 34.03 -0.70
CA ILE A 125 23.00 32.86 -0.33
C ILE A 125 22.73 32.43 1.12
N THR A 126 22.63 33.38 2.06
CA THR A 126 22.23 33.11 3.46
C THR A 126 20.81 32.52 3.53
N CYS A 127 19.88 32.99 2.69
CA CYS A 127 18.53 32.41 2.64
C CYS A 127 18.56 30.94 2.19
N ILE A 128 19.28 30.64 1.10
CA ILE A 128 19.46 29.26 0.58
C ILE A 128 20.14 28.38 1.62
N SER A 129 21.19 28.88 2.27
CA SER A 129 21.89 28.21 3.37
C SER A 129 20.95 27.85 4.52
N ARG A 130 20.11 28.79 4.98
CA ARG A 130 19.13 28.53 6.04
C ARG A 130 18.08 27.51 5.60
N PHE A 131 17.61 27.60 4.37
CA PHE A 131 16.69 26.62 3.80
C PHE A 131 17.30 25.21 3.76
N LEU A 132 18.54 25.06 3.28
CA LEU A 132 19.24 23.76 3.25
C LEU A 132 19.44 23.18 4.64
N PHE A 133 19.77 24.01 5.63
CA PHE A 133 19.90 23.56 7.01
C PHE A 133 18.58 23.07 7.61
N ILE A 134 17.51 23.86 7.47
CA ILE A 134 16.17 23.46 7.95
C ILE A 134 15.74 22.18 7.23
N SER A 135 16.01 22.10 5.92
CA SER A 135 15.69 20.92 5.12
C SER A 135 16.44 19.69 5.61
N ALA A 136 17.74 19.81 5.91
CA ALA A 136 18.53 18.71 6.46
C ALA A 136 17.95 18.17 7.78
N ILE A 137 17.30 19.01 8.57
CA ILE A 137 16.68 18.60 9.83
C ILE A 137 15.31 17.99 9.61
N VAL A 138 14.47 18.62 8.79
CA VAL A 138 13.03 18.32 8.66
C VAL A 138 12.76 17.16 7.70
N PHE A 139 13.45 17.07 6.56
CA PHE A 139 13.13 16.07 5.52
C PHE A 139 13.23 14.60 5.97
N PRO A 140 14.17 14.20 6.84
CA PRO A 140 14.22 12.82 7.31
C PRO A 140 13.18 12.49 8.39
N LEU A 141 12.56 13.50 9.03
CA LEU A 141 11.66 13.28 10.16
C LEU A 141 10.45 12.39 9.83
N PRO A 142 9.71 12.60 8.72
CA PRO A 142 8.58 11.74 8.39
C PRO A 142 9.00 10.27 8.26
N THR A 143 10.16 10.01 7.66
CA THR A 143 10.70 8.66 7.54
C THR A 143 11.09 8.10 8.91
N LEU A 144 11.83 8.84 9.75
CA LEU A 144 12.19 8.38 11.09
C LEU A 144 10.97 8.08 11.97
N VAL A 145 9.96 8.95 11.94
CA VAL A 145 8.70 8.77 12.67
C VAL A 145 7.97 7.53 12.14
N TYR A 146 7.86 7.40 10.82
CA TYR A 146 7.24 6.22 10.22
C TYR A 146 7.98 4.92 10.59
N LEU A 147 9.31 4.93 10.58
CA LEU A 147 10.12 3.78 10.96
C LEU A 147 9.91 3.33 12.40
N LEU A 148 9.71 4.27 13.33
CA LEU A 148 9.36 3.92 14.71
C LEU A 148 7.97 3.31 14.79
N ILE A 149 6.99 3.92 14.12
CA ILE A 149 5.60 3.47 14.13
C ILE A 149 5.44 2.10 13.45
N SER A 150 6.17 1.87 12.36
CA SER A 150 6.08 0.66 11.54
C SER A 150 6.92 -0.51 12.05
N GLY A 151 7.70 -0.31 13.12
CA GLY A 151 8.60 -1.33 13.68
C GLY A 151 9.84 -1.59 12.81
N GLY A 152 10.32 -0.59 12.07
CA GLY A 152 11.51 -0.66 11.22
C GLY A 152 11.21 -0.95 9.73
N LYS A 153 10.00 -0.67 9.25
CA LYS A 153 9.62 -0.94 7.85
C LYS A 153 9.64 0.33 7.01
N ALA A 154 10.21 0.23 5.82
CA ALA A 154 10.36 1.36 4.91
C ALA A 154 9.00 1.93 4.47
N LEU A 155 8.96 3.25 4.26
CA LEU A 155 7.81 3.93 3.71
C LEU A 155 7.61 3.49 2.25
N SER A 156 6.40 3.08 1.88
CA SER A 156 6.04 2.69 0.51
C SER A 156 4.95 3.59 -0.06
N SER A 157 4.76 3.46 -1.38
CA SER A 157 3.68 4.12 -2.10
C SER A 157 2.29 3.68 -1.62
N ASP A 158 2.12 2.44 -1.12
CA ASP A 158 0.85 1.94 -0.59
C ASP A 158 0.41 2.68 0.68
N ILE A 159 1.37 2.99 1.56
CA ILE A 159 1.12 3.79 2.78
C ILE A 159 0.81 5.24 2.40
N MET A 160 1.50 5.78 1.40
CA MET A 160 1.17 7.12 0.93
C MET A 160 -0.20 7.17 0.26
N LEU A 161 -0.55 6.17 -0.55
CA LEU A 161 -1.84 6.08 -1.21
C LEU A 161 -2.98 5.95 -0.21
N THR A 162 -2.82 5.14 0.84
CA THR A 162 -3.78 5.10 1.94
C THR A 162 -3.95 6.49 2.52
N LEU A 163 -2.89 7.21 2.91
CA LEU A 163 -3.02 8.60 3.40
C LEU A 163 -3.76 9.54 2.44
N PHE A 164 -3.59 9.40 1.12
CA PHE A 164 -4.33 10.22 0.15
C PHE A 164 -5.79 9.78 0.01
N GLN A 165 -6.07 8.48 0.03
CA GLN A 165 -7.41 7.90 -0.12
C GLN A 165 -8.22 7.97 1.18
N THR A 166 -7.53 8.09 2.30
CA THR A 166 -8.05 8.08 3.65
C THR A 166 -8.71 9.40 4.01
N ASN A 167 -9.84 9.31 4.71
CA ASN A 167 -10.51 10.45 5.32
C ASN A 167 -10.02 10.70 6.76
N GLU A 168 -10.44 11.81 7.38
CA GLU A 168 -10.02 12.24 8.73
C GLU A 168 -10.10 11.13 9.79
N GLU A 169 -11.04 10.21 9.62
CA GLU A 169 -11.37 9.24 10.64
C GLU A 169 -10.85 7.83 10.36
N GLU A 170 -10.63 7.45 9.10
CA GLU A 170 -9.77 6.31 8.76
C GLU A 170 -8.34 6.57 9.26
N ALA A 171 -7.86 7.81 9.15
CA ALA A 171 -6.59 8.22 9.76
C ALA A 171 -6.63 8.07 11.29
N LEU A 172 -7.76 8.43 11.92
CA LEU A 172 -7.95 8.24 13.36
C LEU A 172 -8.03 6.76 13.75
N ALA A 173 -8.70 5.92 12.95
CA ALA A 173 -8.79 4.48 13.17
C ALA A 173 -7.42 3.82 13.06
N TYR A 174 -6.61 4.21 12.07
CA TYR A 174 -5.21 3.79 11.96
C TYR A 174 -4.40 4.24 13.18
N ILE A 175 -4.51 5.49 13.62
CA ILE A 175 -3.80 5.97 14.82
C ILE A 175 -4.22 5.18 16.07
N LYS A 176 -5.51 4.85 16.20
CA LYS A 176 -6.05 4.04 17.32
C LYS A 176 -5.60 2.58 17.28
N SER A 177 -5.28 2.04 16.11
CA SER A 177 -4.76 0.67 15.98
C SER A 177 -3.26 0.58 16.32
N LEU A 178 -2.54 1.71 16.38
CA LEU A 178 -1.13 1.72 16.74
C LEU A 178 -0.90 1.38 18.23
N PRO A 179 0.15 0.61 18.55
CA PRO A 179 0.52 0.36 19.94
C PRO A 179 0.80 1.66 20.71
N SER A 180 0.27 1.80 21.93
CA SER A 180 0.46 3.01 22.75
C SER A 180 1.94 3.32 23.00
N ALA A 181 2.80 2.28 23.09
CA ALA A 181 4.25 2.44 23.19
C ALA A 181 4.86 3.14 21.96
N ALA A 182 4.35 2.88 20.76
CA ALA A 182 4.81 3.53 19.53
C ALA A 182 4.41 5.02 19.51
N LEU A 183 3.21 5.36 19.99
CA LEU A 183 2.76 6.75 20.12
C LEU A 183 3.61 7.53 21.14
N VAL A 184 3.84 6.97 22.32
CA VAL A 184 4.70 7.58 23.35
C VAL A 184 6.14 7.69 22.84
N GLY A 185 6.67 6.64 22.21
CA GLY A 185 8.00 6.66 21.59
C GLY A 185 8.14 7.74 20.52
N SER A 186 7.10 7.97 19.72
CA SER A 186 7.06 9.03 18.71
C SER A 186 7.10 10.42 19.36
N LEU A 187 6.32 10.66 20.43
CA LEU A 187 6.32 11.92 21.17
C LEU A 187 7.68 12.21 21.84
N LEU A 188 8.31 11.18 22.42
CA LEU A 188 9.65 11.28 22.98
C LEU A 188 10.68 11.58 21.90
N LEU A 189 10.59 10.93 20.73
CA LEU A 189 11.44 11.25 19.58
C LEU A 189 11.24 12.70 19.14
N PHE A 190 10.00 13.17 18.97
CA PHE A 190 9.74 14.58 18.61
C PHE A 190 10.34 15.57 19.61
N SER A 191 10.24 15.27 20.90
CA SER A 191 10.84 16.09 21.97
C SER A 191 12.37 16.09 21.91
N LEU A 192 12.97 14.91 21.70
CA LEU A 192 14.41 14.73 21.54
C LEU A 192 14.92 15.47 20.28
N LEU A 193 14.21 15.37 19.17
CA LEU A 193 14.51 16.09 17.93
C LEU A 193 14.44 17.60 18.11
N GLY A 194 13.45 18.09 18.86
CA GLY A 194 13.33 19.51 19.21
C GLY A 194 14.52 20.02 20.02
N ALA A 195 14.91 19.26 21.06
CA ALA A 195 16.06 19.59 21.90
C ALA A 195 17.38 19.57 21.11
N LEU A 196 17.61 18.52 20.31
CA LEU A 196 18.82 18.38 19.51
C LEU A 196 18.86 19.38 18.35
N GLY A 197 17.70 19.76 17.77
CA GLY A 197 17.61 20.83 16.79
C GLY A 197 17.98 22.20 17.35
N HIS A 198 17.57 22.50 18.59
CA HIS A 198 17.98 23.70 19.31
C HIS A 198 19.49 23.72 19.60
N ASP A 199 20.07 22.60 20.04
CA ASP A 199 21.52 22.51 20.26
C ASP A 199 22.29 22.63 18.94
N LEU A 200 21.78 22.05 17.86
CA LEU A 200 22.35 22.17 16.52
C LEU A 200 22.34 23.62 16.01
N LEU A 201 21.30 24.40 16.33
CA LEU A 201 21.24 25.84 16.06
C LEU A 201 22.31 26.62 16.83
N LYS A 202 22.49 26.33 18.13
CA LYS A 202 23.56 26.95 18.95
C LYS A 202 24.94 26.62 18.43
N LEU A 203 25.19 25.33 18.13
CA LEU A 203 26.46 24.88 17.56
C LEU A 203 26.72 25.52 16.21
N ARG A 204 25.70 25.63 15.35
CA ARG A 204 25.81 26.34 14.06
C ARG A 204 26.28 27.78 14.25
N GLN A 205 25.70 28.52 15.20
CA GLN A 205 26.14 29.89 15.48
C GLN A 205 27.61 29.96 15.91
N GLN A 206 28.06 29.02 16.76
CA GLN A 206 29.46 28.93 17.20
C GLN A 206 30.43 28.58 16.06
N VAL A 207 29.99 27.73 15.12
CA VAL A 207 30.77 27.40 13.92
C VAL A 207 30.96 28.64 13.04
N LEU A 208 29.90 29.42 12.85
CA LEU A 208 29.89 30.61 11.99
C LEU A 208 30.57 31.84 12.63
N SER A 209 30.76 31.86 13.95
CA SER A 209 31.34 32.98 14.70
C SER A 209 32.87 32.99 14.78
N LYS A 210 33.56 31.88 14.46
CA LYS A 210 35.04 31.84 14.45
C LYS A 210 35.62 32.35 13.11
N LYS A 211 36.88 32.82 13.14
CA LYS A 211 37.62 33.25 11.93
C LYS A 211 37.55 32.16 10.85
N ARG A 212 37.14 32.57 9.65
CA ARG A 212 36.77 31.69 8.54
C ARG A 212 38.01 31.26 7.74
N PRO A 213 38.01 30.07 7.13
CA PRO A 213 39.10 29.64 6.27
C PRO A 213 39.22 30.54 5.03
N ASP A 214 40.45 30.85 4.62
CA ASP A 214 40.73 31.54 3.35
C ASP A 214 40.25 30.67 2.16
N PHE A 215 39.57 31.30 1.20
CA PHE A 215 39.05 30.70 -0.04
C PHE A 215 40.17 30.64 -1.10
N PRO A 216 40.38 29.62 -1.99
CA PRO A 216 39.41 28.87 -2.84
C PRO A 216 39.82 27.40 -3.18
N VAL A 217 39.15 26.75 -4.14
CA VAL A 217 39.43 25.41 -4.72
C VAL A 217 38.96 24.23 -3.89
N LYS A 218 39.48 23.97 -2.69
CA LYS A 218 39.05 22.80 -1.88
C LYS A 218 37.54 22.83 -1.57
N LEU A 219 37.04 24.04 -1.31
CA LEU A 219 35.62 24.32 -1.08
C LEU A 219 34.76 24.18 -2.34
N ILE A 220 35.27 24.60 -3.50
CA ILE A 220 34.58 24.43 -4.78
C ILE A 220 34.49 22.94 -5.13
N VAL A 221 35.59 22.20 -5.03
CA VAL A 221 35.65 20.75 -5.26
C VAL A 221 34.68 20.02 -4.34
N PHE A 222 34.64 20.38 -3.06
CA PHE A 222 33.67 19.82 -2.10
C PHE A 222 32.23 20.09 -2.53
N LEU A 223 31.88 21.34 -2.85
CA LEU A 223 30.53 21.72 -3.29
C LEU A 223 30.14 21.00 -4.60
N THR A 224 31.07 20.89 -5.55
CA THR A 224 30.84 20.19 -6.83
C THR A 224 30.63 18.69 -6.63
N LEU A 225 31.49 18.01 -5.85
CA LEU A 225 31.31 16.58 -5.55
C LEU A 225 29.98 16.33 -4.87
N CYS A 226 29.61 17.20 -3.93
CA CYS A 226 28.36 17.06 -3.24
C CYS A 226 27.14 17.35 -4.14
N LEU A 227 27.21 18.34 -5.02
CA LEU A 227 26.16 18.65 -6.00
C LEU A 227 25.97 17.55 -7.06
N ILE A 228 27.00 16.74 -7.35
CA ILE A 228 26.91 15.60 -8.27
C ILE A 228 26.37 14.35 -7.56
N ILE A 229 26.87 14.07 -6.34
CA ILE A 229 26.50 12.87 -5.57
C ILE A 229 25.07 12.97 -5.02
N PHE A 230 24.65 14.17 -4.59
CA PHE A 230 23.37 14.39 -3.92
C PHE A 230 22.13 14.09 -4.78
N PRO A 231 21.97 14.58 -6.02
CA PRO A 231 20.76 14.33 -6.81
C PRO A 231 20.60 12.86 -7.21
N VAL A 232 21.73 12.17 -7.45
CA VAL A 232 21.74 10.75 -7.81
C VAL A 232 21.33 9.89 -6.62
N LYS A 233 21.84 10.21 -5.42
CA LYS A 233 21.49 9.54 -4.17
C LYS A 233 20.06 9.87 -3.71
N ALA A 234 19.64 11.14 -3.77
CA ALA A 234 18.30 11.59 -3.36
C ALA A 234 17.17 10.86 -4.11
N LYS A 235 17.31 10.66 -5.42
CA LYS A 235 16.32 9.93 -6.25
C LYS A 235 16.09 8.49 -5.82
N SER A 236 17.04 7.90 -5.10
CA SER A 236 16.98 6.51 -4.65
C SER A 236 16.46 6.36 -3.21
N TYR A 237 16.18 7.46 -2.52
CA TYR A 237 15.70 7.44 -1.13
C TYR A 237 14.21 7.05 -1.09
N SER A 238 13.86 6.08 -0.25
CA SER A 238 12.50 5.51 -0.13
C SER A 238 11.37 6.54 -0.09
N PHE A 239 11.53 7.66 0.61
CA PHE A 239 10.50 8.72 0.61
C PHE A 239 10.24 9.28 -0.80
N PHE A 240 11.29 9.59 -1.57
CA PHE A 240 11.13 10.11 -2.92
C PHE A 240 10.66 9.04 -3.90
N VAL A 241 11.08 7.78 -3.71
CA VAL A 241 10.59 6.64 -4.50
C VAL A 241 9.09 6.45 -4.25
N ALA A 242 8.67 6.38 -2.98
CA ALA A 242 7.27 6.28 -2.59
C ALA A 242 6.44 7.46 -3.13
N MET A 243 6.91 8.70 -2.95
CA MET A 243 6.23 9.89 -3.50
C MET A 243 6.10 9.84 -5.03
N LYS A 244 7.15 9.40 -5.73
CA LYS A 244 7.16 9.29 -7.18
C LYS A 244 6.16 8.22 -7.64
N GLU A 245 6.23 7.02 -7.06
CA GLU A 245 5.32 5.91 -7.36
C GLU A 245 3.87 6.29 -7.05
N THR A 246 3.60 6.91 -5.89
CA THR A 246 2.26 7.41 -5.55
C THR A 246 1.77 8.46 -6.55
N LYS A 247 2.63 9.39 -6.96
CA LYS A 247 2.29 10.37 -7.99
C LYS A 247 1.96 9.71 -9.33
N GLU A 248 2.72 8.68 -9.73
CA GLU A 248 2.48 7.92 -10.96
C GLU A 248 1.15 7.17 -10.88
N ILE A 249 0.86 6.49 -9.76
CA ILE A 249 -0.40 5.77 -9.54
C ILE A 249 -1.61 6.72 -9.53
N LEU A 250 -1.52 7.85 -8.81
CA LEU A 250 -2.59 8.86 -8.81
C LEU A 250 -2.78 9.52 -10.18
N ALA A 251 -1.70 9.69 -10.94
CA ALA A 251 -1.79 10.16 -12.32
C ALA A 251 -2.51 9.15 -13.22
N ASP A 252 -2.20 7.85 -13.09
CA ASP A 252 -2.90 6.78 -13.80
C ASP A 252 -4.38 6.72 -13.44
N TYR A 253 -4.74 6.92 -12.17
CA TYR A 253 -6.14 6.99 -11.72
C TYR A 253 -6.86 8.20 -12.32
N SER A 254 -6.25 9.38 -12.27
CA SER A 254 -6.82 10.59 -12.88
C SER A 254 -6.91 10.47 -14.42
N HIS A 255 -5.95 9.81 -15.07
CA HIS A 255 -6.03 9.52 -16.50
C HIS A 255 -7.15 8.53 -16.81
N TYR A 256 -7.36 7.53 -15.96
CA TYR A 256 -8.50 6.61 -16.10
C TYR A 256 -9.83 7.37 -16.03
N GLU A 257 -10.02 8.24 -15.04
CA GLU A 257 -11.20 9.09 -14.94
C GLU A 257 -11.37 9.97 -16.19
N LYS A 258 -10.35 10.74 -16.58
CA LYS A 258 -10.40 11.70 -17.70
C LYS A 258 -10.60 11.04 -19.07
N SER A 259 -10.06 9.83 -19.28
CA SER A 259 -10.22 9.08 -20.52
C SER A 259 -11.55 8.33 -20.61
N ARG A 260 -12.51 8.57 -19.70
CA ARG A 260 -13.84 7.93 -19.75
C ARG A 260 -14.53 8.10 -21.10
N ASN A 261 -14.65 9.33 -21.59
CA ASN A 261 -15.34 9.58 -22.87
C ASN A 261 -14.59 8.90 -24.03
N GLU A 262 -13.26 8.96 -24.06
CA GLU A 262 -12.45 8.27 -25.06
C GLU A 262 -12.62 6.74 -25.01
N ARG A 263 -12.76 6.16 -23.80
CA ARG A 263 -13.09 4.74 -23.67
C ARG A 263 -14.48 4.45 -24.20
N LEU A 264 -15.50 5.21 -23.81
CA LEU A 264 -16.87 5.00 -24.28
C LEU A 264 -16.99 5.16 -25.80
N ASP A 265 -16.29 6.12 -26.41
CA ASP A 265 -16.25 6.29 -27.86
C ASP A 265 -15.63 5.07 -28.55
N ARG A 266 -14.50 4.54 -28.03
CA ARG A 266 -13.90 3.31 -28.58
C ARG A 266 -14.78 2.08 -28.35
N LEU A 267 -15.49 2.03 -27.23
CA LEU A 267 -16.44 0.97 -26.88
C LEU A 267 -17.61 0.96 -27.88
N GLU A 268 -18.09 2.13 -28.30
CA GLU A 268 -19.13 2.27 -29.33
C GLU A 268 -18.70 1.77 -30.71
N GLN A 269 -17.40 1.83 -31.03
CA GLN A 269 -16.86 1.31 -32.29
C GLN A 269 -16.70 -0.21 -32.31
N LEU A 270 -16.85 -0.91 -31.17
CA LEU A 270 -16.81 -2.37 -31.14
C LEU A 270 -18.00 -2.97 -31.88
N LYS A 271 -17.73 -3.84 -32.84
CA LYS A 271 -18.75 -4.55 -33.61
C LYS A 271 -18.93 -5.96 -33.10
N GLY A 272 -20.18 -6.41 -33.01
CA GLY A 272 -20.51 -7.81 -32.71
C GLY A 272 -20.45 -8.20 -31.23
N LEU A 273 -20.25 -7.23 -30.31
CA LEU A 273 -20.38 -7.50 -28.88
C LEU A 273 -21.83 -7.86 -28.57
N SER A 274 -22.07 -9.05 -28.02
CA SER A 274 -23.43 -9.54 -27.76
C SER A 274 -23.45 -10.58 -26.64
N VAL A 275 -24.64 -10.86 -26.10
CA VAL A 275 -24.84 -11.90 -25.09
C VAL A 275 -25.36 -13.17 -25.74
N SER A 276 -24.65 -14.27 -25.51
CA SER A 276 -25.05 -15.60 -25.97
C SER A 276 -26.48 -15.93 -25.49
N PRO A 277 -27.38 -16.45 -26.35
CA PRO A 277 -28.76 -16.74 -25.94
C PRO A 277 -28.87 -17.67 -24.72
N LYS A 278 -27.94 -18.62 -24.58
CA LYS A 278 -27.85 -19.57 -23.45
C LYS A 278 -27.30 -18.95 -22.16
N ALA A 279 -26.80 -17.73 -22.23
CA ALA A 279 -26.26 -17.02 -21.08
C ALA A 279 -27.20 -15.93 -20.58
N LYS A 280 -28.24 -15.53 -21.34
CA LYS A 280 -29.17 -14.47 -20.94
C LYS A 280 -29.87 -14.79 -19.60
N GLY A 281 -30.02 -13.76 -18.78
CA GLY A 281 -30.70 -13.80 -17.48
C GLY A 281 -29.98 -12.95 -16.43
N LEU A 282 -30.30 -13.21 -15.17
CA LEU A 282 -29.81 -12.47 -14.01
C LEU A 282 -28.54 -13.11 -13.42
N TYR A 283 -27.46 -12.33 -13.37
CA TYR A 283 -26.24 -12.68 -12.64
C TYR A 283 -25.98 -11.67 -11.53
N VAL A 284 -25.46 -12.17 -10.42
CA VAL A 284 -25.09 -11.35 -9.28
C VAL A 284 -23.61 -11.51 -8.95
N LEU A 285 -22.91 -10.39 -8.80
CA LEU A 285 -21.54 -10.32 -8.33
C LEU A 285 -21.54 -9.65 -6.95
N VAL A 286 -21.01 -10.33 -5.94
CA VAL A 286 -20.81 -9.79 -4.59
C VAL A 286 -19.32 -9.59 -4.37
N ILE A 287 -18.92 -8.33 -4.26
CA ILE A 287 -17.56 -7.89 -3.92
C ILE A 287 -17.48 -7.75 -2.41
N GLY A 288 -16.77 -8.67 -1.77
CA GLY A 288 -16.39 -8.65 -0.36
C GLY A 288 -15.25 -7.68 -0.07
N GLU A 289 -15.07 -7.37 1.21
CA GLU A 289 -14.07 -6.44 1.72
C GLU A 289 -13.27 -7.12 2.84
N SER A 290 -11.94 -7.16 2.70
CA SER A 290 -10.98 -7.59 3.73
C SER A 290 -11.18 -9.01 4.33
N ALA A 291 -11.98 -9.87 3.71
CA ALA A 291 -12.27 -11.23 4.20
C ALA A 291 -11.24 -12.25 3.71
N THR A 292 -10.54 -12.91 4.64
CA THR A 292 -9.65 -14.04 4.32
C THR A 292 -10.37 -15.38 4.42
N ARG A 293 -10.11 -16.30 3.47
CA ARG A 293 -10.64 -17.67 3.56
C ARG A 293 -10.08 -18.44 4.75
N ASP A 294 -8.94 -18.03 5.29
CA ASP A 294 -8.26 -18.70 6.41
C ASP A 294 -9.05 -18.60 7.72
N HIS A 295 -10.05 -17.72 7.78
CA HIS A 295 -11.01 -17.56 8.88
C HIS A 295 -12.42 -18.08 8.54
N MET A 296 -12.56 -18.93 7.54
CA MET A 296 -13.85 -19.48 7.09
C MET A 296 -13.95 -20.99 7.32
N GLU A 297 -14.97 -21.42 8.09
CA GLU A 297 -15.25 -22.86 8.32
C GLU A 297 -15.31 -23.65 7.01
N SER A 298 -15.93 -23.04 6.00
CA SER A 298 -16.09 -23.60 4.67
C SER A 298 -14.78 -23.90 3.91
N TYR A 299 -13.66 -23.35 4.39
CA TYR A 299 -12.30 -23.61 3.90
C TYR A 299 -11.41 -24.34 4.93
N GLY A 300 -11.99 -24.86 6.02
CA GLY A 300 -11.28 -25.67 7.03
C GLY A 300 -10.90 -24.93 8.31
N TYR A 301 -11.35 -23.68 8.50
CA TYR A 301 -11.18 -22.97 9.76
C TYR A 301 -11.97 -23.64 10.90
N LYS A 302 -11.45 -23.57 12.13
CA LYS A 302 -11.99 -24.36 13.26
C LYS A 302 -13.27 -23.79 13.87
N ARG A 303 -13.54 -22.50 13.70
CA ARG A 303 -14.75 -21.84 14.24
C ARG A 303 -15.84 -21.82 13.19
N HIS A 304 -17.10 -21.88 13.62
CA HIS A 304 -18.29 -21.86 12.77
C HIS A 304 -18.60 -20.46 12.22
N THR A 305 -17.67 -19.90 11.46
CA THR A 305 -17.76 -18.54 10.92
C THR A 305 -18.53 -18.46 9.61
N THR A 306 -18.70 -19.57 8.88
CA THR A 306 -19.42 -19.58 7.59
C THR A 306 -20.42 -20.74 7.46
N PRO A 307 -21.38 -20.90 8.40
CA PRO A 307 -22.32 -22.01 8.39
C PRO A 307 -23.20 -22.03 7.13
N PHE A 308 -23.55 -20.88 6.53
CA PHE A 308 -24.26 -20.87 5.25
C PHE A 308 -23.37 -21.38 4.13
N LEU A 309 -22.15 -20.86 3.94
CA LEU A 309 -21.25 -21.36 2.89
C LEU A 309 -20.90 -22.84 3.07
N GLU A 310 -20.78 -23.32 4.32
CA GLU A 310 -20.57 -24.73 4.65
C GLU A 310 -21.76 -25.62 4.22
N SER A 311 -22.99 -25.11 4.35
CA SER A 311 -24.17 -25.78 3.79
C SER A 311 -24.26 -25.62 2.27
N PHE A 312 -23.87 -24.46 1.74
CA PHE A 312 -24.04 -24.08 0.35
C PHE A 312 -23.07 -24.81 -0.57
N LYS A 313 -21.87 -25.17 -0.10
CA LYS A 313 -20.91 -26.00 -0.85
C LYS A 313 -21.42 -27.42 -1.13
N LYS A 314 -22.49 -27.86 -0.44
CA LYS A 314 -23.15 -29.16 -0.68
C LYS A 314 -24.21 -29.08 -1.78
N ASP A 315 -24.59 -27.88 -2.20
CA ASP A 315 -25.49 -27.68 -3.34
C ASP A 315 -24.77 -28.08 -4.65
N PRO A 316 -25.41 -28.88 -5.52
CA PRO A 316 -24.76 -29.38 -6.74
C PRO A 316 -24.48 -28.29 -7.79
N GLY A 317 -24.92 -27.06 -7.59
CA GLY A 317 -24.62 -25.90 -8.41
C GLY A 317 -23.55 -24.98 -7.84
N THR A 318 -22.96 -25.29 -6.68
CA THR A 318 -22.02 -24.41 -5.97
C THR A 318 -20.59 -24.95 -6.00
N LEU A 319 -19.62 -24.08 -6.25
CA LEU A 319 -18.18 -24.33 -6.14
C LEU A 319 -17.53 -23.30 -5.22
N LEU A 320 -16.68 -23.78 -4.32
CA LEU A 320 -15.72 -22.97 -3.58
C LEU A 320 -14.34 -23.23 -4.19
N PHE A 321 -13.67 -22.18 -4.63
CA PHE A 321 -12.36 -22.26 -5.26
C PHE A 321 -11.27 -22.25 -4.18
N SER A 322 -10.50 -23.33 -4.10
CA SER A 322 -9.55 -23.54 -3.00
C SER A 322 -8.26 -22.71 -3.12
N LYS A 323 -7.97 -22.19 -4.32
CA LYS A 323 -6.72 -21.47 -4.64
C LYS A 323 -6.96 -20.12 -5.32
N ALA A 324 -7.89 -19.34 -4.77
CA ALA A 324 -8.13 -17.95 -5.16
C ALA A 324 -7.31 -16.96 -4.34
N PHE A 325 -6.70 -15.98 -4.99
CA PHE A 325 -5.81 -15.02 -4.37
C PHE A 325 -6.09 -13.60 -4.82
N SER A 326 -5.76 -12.62 -4.00
CA SER A 326 -5.85 -11.21 -4.40
C SER A 326 -4.60 -10.72 -5.14
N ASN A 327 -4.81 -9.87 -6.16
CA ASN A 327 -3.75 -9.23 -6.93
C ASN A 327 -3.01 -8.11 -6.17
N HIS A 328 -3.57 -7.66 -5.04
CA HIS A 328 -2.99 -6.66 -4.13
C HIS A 328 -3.57 -6.86 -2.72
N THR A 329 -3.15 -6.08 -1.73
CA THR A 329 -3.73 -6.12 -0.37
C THR A 329 -4.61 -4.92 -0.04
N HIS A 330 -4.90 -4.03 -1.00
CA HIS A 330 -5.66 -2.80 -0.76
C HIS A 330 -6.79 -2.70 -1.79
N THR A 331 -8.00 -2.37 -1.36
CA THR A 331 -9.24 -2.35 -2.17
C THR A 331 -9.11 -1.63 -3.52
N VAL A 332 -8.63 -0.38 -3.53
CA VAL A 332 -8.55 0.41 -4.78
C VAL A 332 -7.59 -0.23 -5.79
N PRO A 333 -6.33 -0.55 -5.46
CA PRO A 333 -5.45 -1.35 -6.33
C PRO A 333 -6.06 -2.67 -6.81
N VAL A 334 -6.72 -3.43 -5.92
CA VAL A 334 -7.34 -4.72 -6.29
C VAL A 334 -8.43 -4.52 -7.34
N LEU A 335 -9.42 -3.70 -7.01
CA LEU A 335 -10.65 -3.56 -7.81
C LEU A 335 -10.39 -2.84 -9.13
N THR A 336 -9.37 -1.97 -9.18
CA THR A 336 -8.89 -1.37 -10.44
C THR A 336 -8.52 -2.44 -11.47
N TYR A 337 -7.91 -3.56 -11.05
CA TYR A 337 -7.53 -4.65 -11.96
C TYR A 337 -8.67 -5.67 -12.07
N ALA A 338 -9.28 -6.08 -10.95
CA ALA A 338 -10.35 -7.09 -10.95
C ALA A 338 -11.56 -6.71 -11.82
N LEU A 339 -11.91 -5.42 -11.86
CA LEU A 339 -13.08 -4.91 -12.60
C LEU A 339 -12.72 -4.31 -13.95
N SER A 340 -11.49 -4.45 -14.44
CA SER A 340 -11.10 -3.98 -15.77
C SER A 340 -10.38 -5.04 -16.58
N GLN A 341 -10.23 -4.78 -17.87
CA GLN A 341 -9.41 -5.60 -18.76
C GLN A 341 -7.95 -5.69 -18.33
N LYS A 342 -7.46 -4.73 -17.54
CA LYS A 342 -6.07 -4.70 -17.11
C LYS A 342 -5.85 -5.75 -16.02
N ASN A 343 -4.81 -6.58 -16.19
CA ASN A 343 -4.36 -7.52 -15.18
C ASN A 343 -2.83 -7.53 -15.08
N GLN A 344 -2.29 -8.32 -14.16
CA GLN A 344 -0.84 -8.39 -13.90
C GLN A 344 -0.05 -9.10 -15.01
N TYR A 345 -0.73 -9.73 -15.96
CA TYR A 345 -0.16 -10.59 -16.99
C TYR A 345 -0.24 -9.99 -18.40
N ASN A 346 -0.93 -8.85 -18.54
CA ASN A 346 -1.04 -8.10 -19.79
C ASN A 346 -0.42 -6.70 -19.70
N ASN A 347 -0.26 -6.06 -20.85
CA ASN A 347 0.34 -4.72 -20.96
C ASN A 347 -0.68 -3.64 -21.32
N ILE A 348 -1.96 -3.85 -20.99
CA ILE A 348 -3.01 -2.88 -21.28
C ILE A 348 -2.80 -1.64 -20.40
N PRO A 349 -2.68 -0.43 -20.98
CA PRO A 349 -2.66 0.80 -20.21
C PRO A 349 -4.01 1.01 -19.52
N LEU A 350 -4.01 1.33 -18.22
CA LEU A 350 -5.24 1.41 -17.43
C LEU A 350 -6.27 2.35 -18.07
N GLN A 351 -5.86 3.52 -18.54
CA GLN A 351 -6.74 4.50 -19.20
C GLN A 351 -7.45 3.96 -20.45
N LYS A 352 -6.92 2.89 -21.06
CA LYS A 352 -7.50 2.19 -22.22
C LYS A 352 -8.26 0.91 -21.84
N ALA A 353 -8.17 0.42 -20.61
CA ALA A 353 -8.84 -0.81 -20.20
C ALA A 353 -10.34 -0.55 -20.03
N TYR A 354 -11.18 -1.33 -20.71
CA TYR A 354 -12.62 -1.28 -20.44
C TYR A 354 -12.93 -1.91 -19.08
N SER A 355 -13.90 -1.37 -18.38
CA SER A 355 -14.42 -1.99 -17.16
C SER A 355 -15.37 -3.14 -17.49
N LEU A 356 -15.56 -4.04 -16.52
CA LEU A 356 -16.58 -5.09 -16.59
C LEU A 356 -17.97 -4.51 -16.81
N ILE A 357 -18.28 -3.40 -16.14
CA ILE A 357 -19.59 -2.73 -16.21
C ILE A 357 -19.81 -2.11 -17.61
N GLU A 358 -18.79 -1.42 -18.15
CA GLU A 358 -18.83 -0.88 -19.51
C GLU A 358 -19.09 -1.98 -20.55
N ILE A 359 -18.39 -3.11 -20.44
CA ILE A 359 -18.50 -4.23 -21.40
C ILE A 359 -19.82 -4.96 -21.25
N ALA A 360 -20.29 -5.22 -20.02
CA ALA A 360 -21.60 -5.82 -19.78
C ALA A 360 -22.72 -4.96 -20.36
N LYS A 361 -22.72 -3.65 -20.05
CA LYS A 361 -23.69 -2.70 -20.57
C LYS A 361 -23.69 -2.64 -22.08
N LYS A 362 -22.51 -2.54 -22.71
CA LYS A 362 -22.39 -2.52 -24.17
C LYS A 362 -22.88 -3.81 -24.81
N ALA A 363 -22.70 -4.96 -24.17
CA ALA A 363 -23.18 -6.26 -24.66
C ALA A 363 -24.72 -6.39 -24.59
N GLY A 364 -25.39 -5.52 -23.82
CA GLY A 364 -26.84 -5.48 -23.67
C GLY A 364 -27.35 -5.88 -22.28
N TYR A 365 -26.48 -5.95 -21.27
CA TYR A 365 -26.91 -6.10 -19.89
C TYR A 365 -27.46 -4.78 -19.32
N GLU A 366 -28.55 -4.85 -18.58
CA GLU A 366 -28.88 -3.80 -17.62
C GLU A 366 -28.00 -3.97 -16.36
N THR A 367 -27.35 -2.90 -15.93
CA THR A 367 -26.31 -2.96 -14.89
C THR A 367 -26.70 -2.18 -13.64
N TYR A 368 -26.61 -2.85 -12.48
CA TYR A 368 -26.89 -2.27 -11.17
C TYR A 368 -25.63 -2.31 -10.30
N TRP A 369 -25.32 -1.20 -9.64
CA TRP A 369 -24.27 -1.11 -8.63
C TRP A 369 -24.85 -0.68 -7.29
N ILE A 370 -24.82 -1.57 -6.29
CA ILE A 370 -25.45 -1.39 -4.98
C ILE A 370 -24.37 -1.55 -3.91
N SER A 371 -24.10 -0.49 -3.17
CA SER A 371 -22.87 -0.37 -2.37
C SER A 371 -23.13 0.16 -0.97
N ASN A 372 -22.55 -0.52 0.04
CA ASN A 372 -22.41 0.01 1.40
C ASN A 372 -21.07 0.72 1.62
N GLN A 373 -20.17 0.63 0.64
CA GLN A 373 -18.97 1.45 0.57
C GLN A 373 -19.33 2.89 0.19
N ARG A 374 -18.50 3.85 0.61
CA ARG A 374 -18.68 5.26 0.24
C ARG A 374 -18.43 5.48 -1.25
N LYS A 375 -19.26 6.32 -1.88
CA LYS A 375 -19.09 6.69 -3.30
C LYS A 375 -17.85 7.56 -3.54
N TYR A 376 -17.63 8.53 -2.64
CA TYR A 376 -16.62 9.59 -2.78
C TYR A 376 -15.67 9.58 -1.57
N GLY A 377 -14.37 9.47 -1.85
CA GLY A 377 -13.29 9.85 -0.93
C GLY A 377 -12.80 11.26 -1.23
N ALA A 378 -11.63 11.66 -0.72
CA ALA A 378 -10.99 12.92 -1.10
C ALA A 378 -10.59 12.99 -2.59
N TRP A 379 -10.62 11.85 -3.29
CA TRP A 379 -10.27 11.69 -4.71
C TRP A 379 -11.24 10.71 -5.38
N ASP A 380 -11.51 10.92 -6.67
CA ASP A 380 -12.21 9.95 -7.51
C ASP A 380 -11.29 8.76 -7.78
N THR A 381 -11.76 7.56 -7.43
CA THR A 381 -10.99 6.31 -7.60
C THR A 381 -11.43 5.61 -8.88
N PRO A 382 -10.58 4.77 -9.51
CA PRO A 382 -11.01 3.95 -10.64
C PRO A 382 -12.24 3.09 -10.31
N THR A 383 -12.35 2.59 -9.08
CA THR A 383 -13.53 1.83 -8.63
C THR A 383 -14.80 2.69 -8.67
N SER A 384 -14.75 3.93 -8.16
CA SER A 384 -15.88 4.86 -8.20
C SER A 384 -16.26 5.22 -9.64
N GLU A 385 -15.27 5.40 -10.51
CA GLU A 385 -15.50 5.65 -11.95
C GLU A 385 -16.16 4.47 -12.66
N MET A 386 -15.69 3.24 -12.40
CA MET A 386 -16.29 2.02 -12.95
C MET A 386 -17.72 1.81 -12.44
N ALA A 387 -17.97 2.04 -11.15
CA ALA A 387 -19.32 2.03 -10.60
C ALA A 387 -20.21 3.10 -11.25
N GLY A 388 -19.62 4.27 -11.56
CA GLY A 388 -20.26 5.40 -12.21
C GLY A 388 -20.74 5.17 -13.64
N THR A 389 -20.36 4.05 -14.28
CA THR A 389 -20.84 3.67 -15.63
C THR A 389 -22.06 2.75 -15.61
N ALA A 390 -22.43 2.21 -14.45
CA ALA A 390 -23.63 1.38 -14.29
C ALA A 390 -24.90 2.20 -14.59
N ASP A 391 -25.94 1.53 -15.11
CA ASP A 391 -27.24 2.13 -15.41
C ASP A 391 -27.92 2.65 -14.13
N HIS A 392 -27.84 1.85 -13.07
CA HIS A 392 -28.44 2.16 -11.77
C HIS A 392 -27.38 2.10 -10.67
N GLN A 393 -27.37 3.11 -9.80
CA GLN A 393 -26.39 3.24 -8.72
C GLN A 393 -27.09 3.53 -7.39
N VAL A 394 -26.78 2.73 -6.38
CA VAL A 394 -27.24 2.93 -5.00
C VAL A 394 -26.04 2.88 -4.06
N PHE A 395 -25.82 3.97 -3.32
CA PHE A 395 -24.79 4.05 -2.29
C PHE A 395 -25.47 4.41 -0.96
N ILE A 396 -25.62 3.43 -0.08
CA ILE A 396 -26.40 3.62 1.16
C ILE A 396 -25.60 4.35 2.23
N ASN A 397 -24.27 4.29 2.16
CA ASN A 397 -23.36 4.95 3.08
C ASN A 397 -22.73 6.17 2.39
N GLY A 398 -23.51 7.26 2.27
CA GLY A 398 -23.21 8.32 1.29
C GLY A 398 -23.57 9.77 1.67
N ARG A 399 -23.76 10.12 2.95
CA ARG A 399 -23.91 11.54 3.30
C ARG A 399 -22.56 12.19 3.56
N ALA A 400 -22.29 13.29 2.84
CA ALA A 400 -21.28 14.29 3.18
C ALA A 400 -21.43 14.68 4.66
N GLY A 401 -20.56 14.13 5.49
CA GLY A 401 -20.56 14.25 6.94
C GLY A 401 -19.38 13.45 7.49
N LYS A 402 -18.67 14.03 8.46
CA LYS A 402 -17.36 13.58 8.98
C LYS A 402 -17.45 12.34 9.90
N GLY A 403 -18.13 11.25 9.48
CA GLY A 403 -18.41 10.06 10.33
C GLY A 403 -18.18 8.66 9.70
N VAL A 404 -17.17 7.83 10.07
CA VAL A 404 -16.90 6.44 9.54
C VAL A 404 -17.79 5.38 10.16
N GLY A 405 -18.74 5.77 10.99
CA GLY A 405 -19.86 4.88 11.23
C GLY A 405 -20.44 4.53 9.87
N SER A 406 -20.34 3.26 9.47
CA SER A 406 -21.29 2.76 8.49
C SER A 406 -22.63 2.97 9.16
N THR A 407 -23.38 3.98 8.70
CA THR A 407 -24.72 4.23 9.26
C THR A 407 -25.57 2.96 9.13
N TYR A 408 -25.21 2.11 8.17
CA TYR A 408 -25.85 0.87 7.83
C TYR A 408 -24.88 -0.31 7.87
N TYR A 409 -25.33 -1.44 8.40
CA TYR A 409 -24.67 -2.72 8.22
C TYR A 409 -25.05 -3.33 6.85
N ASP A 410 -24.26 -4.28 6.34
CA ASP A 410 -24.44 -4.81 4.97
C ASP A 410 -25.81 -5.45 4.69
N LYS A 411 -26.51 -5.97 5.72
CA LYS A 411 -27.89 -6.46 5.58
C LYS A 411 -28.86 -5.38 5.07
N ALA A 412 -28.58 -4.09 5.25
CA ALA A 412 -29.38 -3.01 4.68
C ALA A 412 -29.37 -2.98 3.14
N LEU A 413 -28.34 -3.54 2.48
CA LEU A 413 -28.32 -3.68 1.02
C LEU A 413 -29.44 -4.59 0.51
N LEU A 414 -29.99 -5.48 1.35
CA LEU A 414 -31.09 -6.37 0.99
C LEU A 414 -32.38 -5.62 0.65
N ASP A 415 -32.54 -4.39 1.14
CA ASP A 415 -33.70 -3.53 0.86
C ASP A 415 -33.57 -2.81 -0.48
N HIS A 416 -32.39 -2.89 -1.10
CA HIS A 416 -32.08 -2.28 -2.39
C HIS A 416 -31.93 -3.29 -3.52
N VAL A 417 -32.26 -4.57 -3.29
CA VAL A 417 -32.34 -5.58 -4.36
C VAL A 417 -33.40 -5.11 -5.37
N PRO A 418 -33.02 -4.84 -6.63
CA PRO A 418 -33.94 -4.29 -7.62
C PRO A 418 -34.97 -5.34 -8.05
N ILE A 419 -36.13 -4.85 -8.47
CA ILE A 419 -37.07 -5.65 -9.24
C ILE A 419 -36.56 -5.63 -10.68
N VAL A 420 -36.11 -6.78 -11.16
CA VAL A 420 -35.63 -6.92 -12.55
C VAL A 420 -36.77 -7.45 -13.41
N ASP A 421 -36.88 -6.96 -14.64
CA ASP A 421 -37.72 -7.57 -15.66
C ASP A 421 -36.91 -8.57 -16.50
N SER A 422 -37.60 -9.43 -17.25
CA SER A 422 -36.97 -10.40 -18.17
C SER A 422 -36.65 -9.81 -19.55
N ALA A 423 -36.83 -8.51 -19.77
CA ALA A 423 -36.65 -7.90 -21.09
C ALA A 423 -35.16 -7.79 -21.46
N HIS A 424 -34.32 -7.57 -20.46
CA HIS A 424 -32.87 -7.45 -20.61
C HIS A 424 -32.15 -8.44 -19.67
N PRO A 425 -31.04 -9.08 -20.11
CA PRO A 425 -30.18 -9.78 -19.15
C PRO A 425 -29.65 -8.76 -18.13
N THR A 426 -29.49 -9.15 -16.87
CA THR A 426 -29.16 -8.21 -15.78
C THR A 426 -27.90 -8.63 -15.04
N LEU A 427 -27.04 -7.66 -14.76
CA LEU A 427 -25.90 -7.81 -13.86
C LEU A 427 -26.10 -6.91 -12.65
N ILE A 428 -26.22 -7.52 -11.46
CA ILE A 428 -26.28 -6.79 -10.20
C ILE A 428 -24.96 -6.96 -9.45
N VAL A 429 -24.30 -5.85 -9.14
CA VAL A 429 -23.09 -5.82 -8.31
C VAL A 429 -23.44 -5.33 -6.91
N PHE A 430 -23.16 -6.14 -5.89
CA PHE A 430 -23.17 -5.73 -4.50
C PHE A 430 -21.74 -5.49 -4.02
N HIS A 431 -21.45 -4.33 -3.43
CA HIS A 431 -20.17 -4.03 -2.82
C HIS A 431 -20.34 -3.78 -1.31
N VAL A 432 -19.88 -4.72 -0.50
CA VAL A 432 -20.14 -4.74 0.95
C VAL A 432 -19.00 -4.09 1.73
N MET A 433 -19.27 -3.67 2.98
CA MET A 433 -18.23 -3.24 3.93
C MET A 433 -17.48 -4.42 4.57
N GLY A 434 -18.11 -5.61 4.59
CA GLY A 434 -17.47 -6.88 4.91
C GLY A 434 -16.68 -6.84 6.22
N SER A 435 -15.41 -7.22 6.14
CA SER A 435 -14.50 -7.37 7.28
C SER A 435 -13.55 -6.19 7.45
N HIS A 436 -13.90 -5.00 6.94
CA HIS A 436 -13.08 -3.79 7.08
C HIS A 436 -12.76 -3.48 8.55
N ALA A 437 -11.51 -3.05 8.80
CA ALA A 437 -10.96 -2.72 10.11
C ALA A 437 -11.87 -1.79 10.94
N SER A 438 -11.74 -1.90 12.28
CA SER A 438 -12.80 -1.57 13.26
C SER A 438 -13.97 -2.56 13.18
N TYR A 439 -13.64 -3.85 13.33
CA TYR A 439 -14.54 -4.98 13.08
C TYR A 439 -15.86 -4.93 13.85
N GLU A 440 -15.85 -4.42 15.08
CA GLU A 440 -17.04 -4.28 15.93
C GLU A 440 -18.12 -3.36 15.30
N ASP A 441 -17.74 -2.49 14.37
CA ASP A 441 -18.65 -1.61 13.64
C ASP A 441 -19.26 -2.28 12.40
N ARG A 442 -18.92 -3.54 12.10
CA ARG A 442 -19.40 -4.28 10.91
C ARG A 442 -20.64 -5.13 11.16
N TYR A 443 -20.98 -5.36 12.43
CA TYR A 443 -22.16 -6.12 12.83
C TYR A 443 -22.86 -5.47 14.03
N PRO A 444 -24.19 -5.66 14.19
CA PRO A 444 -24.91 -5.21 15.37
C PRO A 444 -24.38 -5.86 16.65
N LYS A 445 -24.33 -5.11 17.76
CA LYS A 445 -23.89 -5.64 19.07
C LYS A 445 -24.68 -6.87 19.52
N ASN A 446 -25.97 -6.94 19.20
CA ASN A 446 -26.84 -8.08 19.51
C ASN A 446 -26.62 -9.30 18.60
N GLU A 447 -25.73 -9.21 17.60
CA GLU A 447 -25.28 -10.30 16.74
C GLU A 447 -23.82 -10.72 17.01
N THR A 448 -23.28 -10.36 18.18
CA THR A 448 -21.96 -10.83 18.64
C THR A 448 -22.04 -12.31 19.00
N TYR A 449 -21.28 -13.16 18.31
CA TYR A 449 -21.29 -14.63 18.51
C TYR A 449 -20.02 -15.13 19.18
N PHE A 450 -18.86 -14.73 18.65
CA PHE A 450 -17.55 -15.03 19.22
C PHE A 450 -17.18 -13.93 20.21
N SER A 451 -16.82 -14.32 21.43
CA SER A 451 -16.38 -13.42 22.50
C SER A 451 -15.60 -14.19 23.57
N GLY A 452 -14.90 -13.46 24.45
CA GLY A 452 -14.19 -14.03 25.61
C GLY A 452 -12.83 -14.66 25.30
N GLY A 453 -12.38 -14.65 24.04
CA GLY A 453 -11.06 -15.07 23.61
C GLY A 453 -10.16 -13.88 23.29
N ASN A 454 -9.47 -13.95 22.14
CA ASN A 454 -8.72 -12.81 21.64
C ASN A 454 -9.70 -11.84 20.98
N ASN A 455 -9.93 -10.67 21.59
CA ASN A 455 -10.92 -9.69 21.12
C ASN A 455 -10.77 -9.35 19.63
N HIS A 456 -9.54 -9.26 19.13
CA HIS A 456 -9.30 -8.88 17.74
C HIS A 456 -9.69 -10.01 16.77
N ILE A 457 -9.39 -11.28 17.10
CA ILE A 457 -9.81 -12.44 16.30
C ILE A 457 -11.32 -12.67 16.42
N ASP A 458 -11.88 -12.56 17.63
CA ASP A 458 -13.30 -12.77 17.90
C ASP A 458 -14.15 -11.76 17.13
N THR A 459 -13.76 -10.48 17.16
CA THR A 459 -14.47 -9.42 16.44
C THR A 459 -14.32 -9.57 14.94
N TYR A 460 -13.16 -10.01 14.42
CA TYR A 460 -12.97 -10.33 13.00
C TYR A 460 -13.88 -11.49 12.55
N ASP A 461 -13.88 -12.60 13.29
CA ASP A 461 -14.68 -13.80 13.01
C ASP A 461 -16.19 -13.48 13.02
N ASN A 462 -16.64 -12.55 13.88
CA ASN A 462 -18.02 -12.06 13.86
C ASN A 462 -18.37 -11.32 12.55
N THR A 463 -17.43 -10.59 11.94
CA THR A 463 -17.68 -9.93 10.64
C THR A 463 -17.82 -10.96 9.51
N ILE A 464 -17.05 -12.05 9.55
CA ILE A 464 -17.12 -13.16 8.60
C ILE A 464 -18.50 -13.83 8.71
N LEU A 465 -18.95 -14.11 9.94
CA LEU A 465 -20.27 -14.69 10.18
C LEU A 465 -21.40 -13.76 9.76
N TYR A 466 -21.29 -12.46 10.01
CA TYR A 466 -22.29 -11.49 9.58
C TYR A 466 -22.38 -11.42 8.05
N THR A 467 -21.24 -11.45 7.35
CA THR A 467 -21.17 -11.51 5.89
C THR A 467 -21.79 -12.81 5.35
N ASP A 468 -21.51 -13.96 5.97
CA ASP A 468 -22.12 -15.26 5.63
C ASP A 468 -23.65 -15.22 5.75
N GLN A 469 -24.18 -14.60 6.80
CA GLN A 469 -25.62 -14.40 6.98
C GLN A 469 -26.23 -13.45 5.94
N PHE A 470 -25.52 -12.38 5.56
CA PHE A 470 -25.93 -11.51 4.46
C PHE A 470 -26.02 -12.30 3.14
N LEU A 471 -24.99 -13.07 2.80
CA LEU A 471 -24.96 -13.91 1.59
C LEU A 471 -26.13 -14.90 1.57
N LYS A 472 -26.45 -15.52 2.72
CA LYS A 472 -27.62 -16.40 2.87
C LYS A 472 -28.92 -15.69 2.52
N GLN A 473 -29.17 -14.52 3.12
CA GLN A 473 -30.41 -13.77 2.92
C GLN A 473 -30.52 -13.25 1.49
N LEU A 474 -29.41 -12.77 0.93
CA LEU A 474 -29.32 -12.33 -0.45
C LEU A 474 -29.65 -13.50 -1.40
N TYR A 475 -29.00 -14.65 -1.26
CA TYR A 475 -29.27 -15.83 -2.09
C TYR A 475 -30.73 -16.29 -1.99
N VAL A 476 -31.33 -16.28 -0.79
CA VAL A 476 -32.76 -16.64 -0.59
C VAL A 476 -33.70 -15.70 -1.33
N LYS A 477 -33.37 -14.41 -1.47
CA LYS A 477 -34.12 -13.46 -2.30
C LYS A 477 -33.89 -13.74 -3.79
N LEU A 478 -32.63 -13.80 -4.21
CA LEU A 478 -32.23 -13.92 -5.62
C LEU A 478 -32.71 -15.20 -6.30
N LYS A 479 -32.63 -16.35 -5.62
CA LYS A 479 -33.02 -17.64 -6.23
C LYS A 479 -34.51 -17.75 -6.57
N LYS A 480 -35.33 -16.82 -6.08
CA LYS A 480 -36.77 -16.71 -6.38
C LYS A 480 -37.06 -15.76 -7.54
N MET A 481 -36.07 -14.98 -7.97
CA MET A 481 -36.22 -14.05 -9.08
C MET A 481 -36.24 -14.83 -10.39
N GLN A 482 -37.04 -14.33 -11.33
CA GLN A 482 -37.11 -14.88 -12.67
C GLN A 482 -35.73 -14.80 -13.34
N ASP A 483 -35.40 -15.82 -14.12
CA ASP A 483 -34.16 -15.91 -14.89
C ASP A 483 -32.85 -15.82 -14.08
N PHE A 484 -32.86 -16.13 -12.78
CA PHE A 484 -31.63 -16.25 -11.99
C PHE A 484 -30.69 -17.32 -12.58
N ARG A 485 -29.49 -16.90 -13.01
CA ARG A 485 -28.48 -17.76 -13.66
C ARG A 485 -27.31 -18.08 -12.77
N GLY A 486 -26.88 -17.15 -11.93
CA GLY A 486 -25.77 -17.41 -11.02
C GLY A 486 -25.43 -16.27 -10.06
N LEU A 487 -24.67 -16.63 -9.03
CA LEU A 487 -24.12 -15.74 -8.02
C LEU A 487 -22.62 -16.01 -7.89
N VAL A 488 -21.84 -14.94 -7.88
CA VAL A 488 -20.40 -14.96 -7.64
C VAL A 488 -20.11 -14.14 -6.38
N TYR A 489 -19.32 -14.68 -5.46
CA TYR A 489 -18.82 -13.96 -4.31
C TYR A 489 -17.30 -14.10 -4.25
N PHE A 490 -16.58 -12.99 -4.12
CA PHE A 490 -15.15 -13.00 -3.83
C PHE A 490 -14.81 -11.85 -2.88
N SER A 491 -13.77 -12.00 -2.07
CA SER A 491 -13.22 -10.84 -1.33
C SER A 491 -12.20 -10.10 -2.19
N ASP A 492 -12.17 -8.78 -2.09
CA ASP A 492 -11.14 -7.96 -2.73
C ASP A 492 -9.74 -8.37 -2.22
N HIS A 493 -9.51 -8.44 -0.92
CA HIS A 493 -8.31 -8.97 -0.29
C HIS A 493 -8.66 -9.63 1.05
N GLY A 494 -7.66 -10.22 1.70
CA GLY A 494 -7.74 -10.70 3.07
C GLY A 494 -7.10 -9.72 4.05
N GLU A 495 -7.05 -10.10 5.32
CA GLU A 495 -6.44 -9.30 6.38
C GLU A 495 -5.75 -10.24 7.40
N ASP A 496 -4.54 -9.90 7.88
CA ASP A 496 -3.91 -10.65 8.97
C ASP A 496 -4.33 -10.10 10.34
N SER A 497 -5.51 -10.53 10.79
CA SER A 497 -6.02 -10.19 12.13
C SER A 497 -5.18 -10.83 13.25
N ARG A 498 -4.47 -11.94 13.00
CA ARG A 498 -3.71 -12.65 14.07
C ARG A 498 -2.55 -11.83 14.61
N LYS A 499 -1.89 -11.06 13.73
CA LYS A 499 -0.75 -10.20 14.08
C LYS A 499 -1.14 -8.74 14.30
N GLY A 500 -2.41 -8.36 14.05
CA GLY A 500 -2.89 -6.98 14.17
C GLY A 500 -2.23 -6.01 13.18
N ILE A 501 -1.65 -6.53 12.09
CA ILE A 501 -0.95 -5.74 11.06
C ILE A 501 -1.89 -5.32 9.91
N GLY A 502 -3.13 -5.79 9.93
CA GLY A 502 -4.13 -5.48 8.93
C GLY A 502 -3.77 -6.03 7.56
N HIS A 503 -3.89 -5.20 6.53
CA HIS A 503 -3.58 -5.51 5.13
C HIS A 503 -2.40 -4.68 4.58
N ASN A 504 -1.52 -4.20 5.45
CA ASN A 504 -0.40 -3.34 5.07
C ASN A 504 0.59 -4.07 4.12
N ALA A 505 0.69 -3.59 2.87
CA ALA A 505 1.54 -4.18 1.83
C ALA A 505 3.04 -4.25 2.20
N THR A 506 3.56 -3.32 3.01
CA THR A 506 4.96 -3.37 3.49
C THR A 506 5.20 -4.46 4.53
N GLN A 507 4.12 -4.98 5.10
CA GLN A 507 4.09 -6.07 6.07
C GLN A 507 3.46 -7.33 5.47
N TYR A 508 3.54 -7.50 4.15
CA TYR A 508 2.87 -8.59 3.45
C TYR A 508 3.05 -9.94 4.14
N GLU A 509 1.93 -10.58 4.43
CA GLU A 509 1.80 -11.98 4.82
C GLU A 509 0.86 -12.67 3.82
N PRO A 510 1.11 -13.93 3.44
CA PRO A 510 0.28 -14.67 2.47
C PRO A 510 -1.24 -14.57 2.72
N ILE A 511 -1.66 -14.65 3.99
CA ILE A 511 -3.06 -14.57 4.43
C ILE A 511 -3.79 -13.30 3.95
N MET A 512 -3.07 -12.19 3.76
CA MET A 512 -3.62 -10.93 3.24
C MET A 512 -4.11 -11.05 1.80
N THR A 513 -3.69 -12.11 1.10
CA THR A 513 -4.11 -12.39 -0.28
C THR A 513 -4.92 -13.67 -0.40
N HIS A 514 -5.09 -14.45 0.65
CA HIS A 514 -5.93 -15.66 0.63
C HIS A 514 -7.40 -15.25 0.71
N ILE A 515 -8.11 -15.27 -0.42
CA ILE A 515 -9.51 -14.81 -0.48
C ILE A 515 -10.49 -15.97 -0.69
N PRO A 516 -11.74 -15.85 -0.23
CA PRO A 516 -12.82 -16.70 -0.69
C PRO A 516 -13.13 -16.38 -2.15
N PHE A 517 -13.47 -17.40 -2.93
CA PHE A 517 -14.08 -17.26 -4.24
C PHE A 517 -15.13 -18.36 -4.43
N VAL A 518 -16.38 -17.96 -4.56
CA VAL A 518 -17.57 -18.81 -4.58
C VAL A 518 -18.34 -18.55 -5.85
N VAL A 519 -18.69 -19.60 -6.58
CA VAL A 519 -19.53 -19.52 -7.78
C VAL A 519 -20.70 -20.48 -7.62
N HIS A 520 -21.91 -19.96 -7.76
CA HIS A 520 -23.13 -20.76 -7.81
C HIS A 520 -23.85 -20.56 -9.15
N LEU A 521 -24.19 -21.64 -9.84
CA LEU A 521 -24.99 -21.64 -11.06
C LEU A 521 -26.32 -22.35 -10.85
N SER A 522 -27.41 -21.75 -11.32
CA SER A 522 -28.75 -22.36 -11.29
C SER A 522 -28.81 -23.66 -12.09
N SER A 523 -29.84 -24.47 -11.87
CA SER A 523 -30.06 -25.69 -12.64
C SER A 523 -30.16 -25.43 -14.15
N GLU A 524 -30.80 -24.34 -14.53
CA GLU A 524 -31.03 -23.91 -15.91
C GLU A 524 -29.70 -23.51 -16.56
N SER A 525 -28.89 -22.70 -15.87
CA SER A 525 -27.55 -22.29 -16.32
C SER A 525 -26.64 -23.49 -16.59
N ARG A 526 -26.65 -24.49 -15.69
CA ARG A 526 -25.85 -25.71 -15.86
C ARG A 526 -26.37 -26.63 -16.97
N LYS A 527 -27.69 -26.72 -17.16
CA LYS A 527 -28.30 -27.53 -18.24
C LYS A 527 -28.03 -26.93 -19.62
N GLU A 528 -28.11 -25.60 -19.76
CA GLU A 528 -27.90 -24.93 -21.04
C GLU A 528 -26.42 -24.77 -21.40
N ARG A 529 -25.55 -24.65 -20.39
CA ARG A 529 -24.09 -24.50 -20.56
C ARG A 529 -23.30 -25.59 -19.81
N PRO A 530 -23.45 -26.88 -20.16
CA PRO A 530 -22.82 -27.97 -19.45
C PRO A 530 -21.29 -27.94 -19.53
N LEU A 531 -20.73 -27.50 -20.67
CA LEU A 531 -19.27 -27.37 -20.83
C LEU A 531 -18.68 -26.35 -19.85
N LEU A 532 -19.31 -25.18 -19.70
CA LEU A 532 -18.87 -24.19 -18.72
C LEU A 532 -18.85 -24.79 -17.31
N TRP A 533 -19.92 -25.48 -16.92
CA TRP A 533 -20.01 -26.11 -15.60
C TRP A 533 -18.94 -27.20 -15.40
N GLN A 534 -18.64 -28.00 -16.43
CA GLN A 534 -17.58 -29.00 -16.38
C GLN A 534 -16.19 -28.37 -16.22
N VAL A 535 -15.91 -27.30 -16.97
CA VAL A 535 -14.64 -26.55 -16.87
C VAL A 535 -14.45 -25.99 -15.46
N LEU A 536 -15.45 -25.30 -14.92
CA LEU A 536 -15.37 -24.73 -13.57
C LEU A 536 -15.13 -25.79 -12.49
N GLN A 537 -15.79 -26.95 -12.59
CA GLN A 537 -15.54 -28.07 -11.68
C GLN A 537 -14.09 -28.57 -11.78
N SER A 538 -13.55 -28.68 -13.00
CA SER A 538 -12.16 -29.14 -13.21
C SER A 538 -11.11 -28.13 -12.76
N HIS A 539 -11.43 -26.82 -12.74
CA HIS A 539 -10.50 -25.75 -12.40
C HIS A 539 -10.68 -25.19 -10.97
N LYS A 540 -11.61 -25.71 -10.16
CA LYS A 540 -11.88 -25.21 -8.81
C LYS A 540 -10.67 -25.22 -7.86
N ASP A 541 -9.65 -26.04 -8.16
CA ASP A 541 -8.41 -26.17 -7.38
C ASP A 541 -7.16 -25.65 -8.12
N CYS A 542 -7.36 -24.84 -9.17
CA CYS A 542 -6.30 -24.14 -9.90
C CYS A 542 -5.98 -22.78 -9.27
N TRP A 543 -4.72 -22.35 -9.39
CA TRP A 543 -4.29 -21.02 -8.95
C TRP A 543 -5.02 -19.94 -9.73
N TRP A 544 -5.61 -18.98 -9.03
CA TRP A 544 -6.30 -17.86 -9.64
C TRP A 544 -6.05 -16.59 -8.84
N THR A 545 -5.85 -15.47 -9.54
CA THR A 545 -5.72 -14.15 -8.92
C THR A 545 -6.89 -13.26 -9.37
N ASN A 546 -7.47 -12.47 -8.47
CA ASN A 546 -8.72 -11.78 -8.74
C ASN A 546 -8.65 -10.63 -9.77
N ASP A 547 -7.46 -10.24 -10.23
CA ASP A 547 -7.29 -9.44 -11.45
C ASP A 547 -7.78 -10.18 -12.72
N LEU A 548 -8.04 -11.48 -12.63
CA LEU A 548 -8.63 -12.29 -13.70
C LEU A 548 -10.16 -12.42 -13.58
N LEU A 549 -10.79 -11.69 -12.65
CA LEU A 549 -12.24 -11.64 -12.51
C LEU A 549 -12.93 -11.09 -13.77
N TYR A 550 -12.36 -10.08 -14.41
CA TYR A 550 -12.90 -9.56 -15.67
C TYR A 550 -13.03 -10.67 -16.73
N ASN A 551 -11.96 -11.43 -16.96
CA ASN A 551 -11.95 -12.55 -17.91
C ASN A 551 -13.02 -13.59 -17.57
N PHE A 552 -13.05 -14.01 -16.31
CA PHE A 552 -14.03 -14.98 -15.80
C PHE A 552 -15.48 -14.48 -15.99
N MET A 553 -15.76 -13.22 -15.62
CA MET A 553 -17.10 -12.66 -15.69
C MET A 553 -17.57 -12.46 -17.13
N VAL A 554 -16.69 -12.06 -18.06
CA VAL A 554 -17.03 -11.98 -19.50
C VAL A 554 -17.53 -13.34 -20.01
N THR A 555 -16.83 -14.43 -19.70
CA THR A 555 -17.26 -15.79 -20.09
C THR A 555 -18.50 -16.25 -19.33
N LEU A 556 -18.58 -15.96 -18.02
CA LEU A 556 -19.75 -16.31 -17.21
C LEU A 556 -21.02 -15.62 -17.70
N LEU A 557 -20.94 -14.35 -18.08
CA LEU A 557 -22.02 -13.57 -18.68
C LEU A 557 -22.28 -13.95 -20.15
N GLY A 558 -21.43 -14.79 -20.75
CA GLY A 558 -21.56 -15.21 -22.14
C GLY A 558 -21.47 -14.04 -23.12
N ILE A 559 -20.61 -13.07 -22.80
CA ILE A 559 -20.34 -11.93 -23.68
C ILE A 559 -19.39 -12.41 -24.78
N GLU A 560 -19.89 -12.45 -26.01
CA GLU A 560 -19.15 -12.86 -27.20
C GLU A 560 -18.46 -11.65 -27.84
N ASN A 561 -17.26 -11.86 -28.41
CA ASN A 561 -16.45 -10.83 -29.07
C ASN A 561 -15.93 -9.70 -28.15
N ALA A 562 -15.81 -9.95 -26.84
CA ALA A 562 -15.11 -9.03 -25.95
C ALA A 562 -13.62 -8.89 -26.35
N PRO A 563 -13.05 -7.67 -26.37
CA PRO A 563 -11.67 -7.46 -26.78
C PRO A 563 -10.66 -8.03 -25.79
N GLU A 564 -9.52 -8.50 -26.31
CA GLU A 564 -8.34 -8.91 -25.53
C GLU A 564 -8.61 -9.99 -24.45
N SER A 565 -9.52 -10.92 -24.72
CA SER A 565 -9.78 -12.08 -23.85
C SER A 565 -8.72 -13.18 -24.07
N ASP A 566 -7.68 -13.19 -23.23
CA ASP A 566 -6.73 -14.31 -23.18
C ASP A 566 -7.37 -15.53 -22.50
N SER A 567 -7.75 -16.51 -23.32
CA SER A 567 -8.39 -17.75 -22.86
C SER A 567 -7.51 -18.61 -21.94
N SER A 568 -6.19 -18.35 -21.87
CA SER A 568 -5.29 -19.04 -20.93
C SER A 568 -5.33 -18.44 -19.52
N LEU A 569 -5.88 -17.23 -19.38
CA LEU A 569 -6.05 -16.52 -18.11
C LEU A 569 -7.51 -16.50 -17.62
N ASP A 570 -8.42 -17.12 -18.35
CA ASP A 570 -9.82 -17.26 -17.95
C ASP A 570 -10.08 -18.63 -17.29
N ILE A 571 -10.41 -18.65 -15.99
CA ILE A 571 -10.68 -19.90 -15.27
C ILE A 571 -11.93 -20.66 -15.79
N ALA A 572 -12.81 -19.97 -16.51
CA ALA A 572 -13.97 -20.55 -17.19
C ALA A 572 -13.66 -21.11 -18.59
N SER A 573 -12.42 -20.97 -19.07
CA SER A 573 -11.97 -21.49 -20.36
C SER A 573 -11.30 -22.86 -20.20
N PRO A 574 -11.53 -23.84 -21.11
CA PRO A 574 -10.78 -25.10 -21.14
C PRO A 574 -9.26 -24.95 -21.29
N ASN A 575 -8.80 -23.79 -21.78
CA ASN A 575 -7.39 -23.50 -22.00
C ASN A 575 -6.70 -22.86 -20.78
N TYR A 576 -7.41 -22.70 -19.66
CA TYR A 576 -6.88 -22.04 -18.48
C TYR A 576 -5.55 -22.66 -18.02
N ASN A 577 -4.53 -21.83 -17.85
CA ASN A 577 -3.21 -22.27 -17.41
C ASN A 577 -2.42 -21.13 -16.74
N LEU A 578 -2.71 -20.88 -15.46
CA LEU A 578 -1.88 -20.05 -14.59
C LEU A 578 -1.07 -20.93 -13.63
N PRO A 579 0.19 -21.25 -13.94
CA PRO A 579 1.04 -22.02 -13.02
C PRO A 579 1.56 -21.12 -11.89
N LEU A 580 1.85 -21.72 -10.73
CA LEU A 580 2.26 -21.00 -9.51
C LEU A 580 3.50 -20.12 -9.74
N GLU A 581 4.45 -20.57 -10.57
CA GLU A 581 5.68 -19.87 -10.89
C GLU A 581 5.41 -18.55 -11.64
N LYS A 582 4.26 -18.44 -12.32
CA LYS A 582 3.80 -17.24 -13.00
C LYS A 582 2.81 -16.42 -12.17
N ALA A 583 2.11 -17.01 -11.20
CA ALA A 583 1.17 -16.30 -10.33
C ALA A 583 1.85 -15.18 -9.53
N ARG A 584 1.24 -14.00 -9.48
CA ARG A 584 1.78 -12.80 -8.83
C ARG A 584 0.74 -12.10 -7.95
N THR A 585 1.23 -11.27 -7.04
CA THR A 585 0.45 -10.31 -6.27
C THR A 585 1.26 -9.02 -6.07
N LEU A 586 0.67 -8.03 -5.42
CA LEU A 586 1.18 -6.66 -5.31
C LEU A 586 1.52 -6.08 -6.69
N HIS A 587 0.61 -6.27 -7.65
CA HIS A 587 0.75 -5.84 -9.04
C HIS A 587 2.07 -6.28 -9.68
N GLY A 588 2.39 -7.57 -9.56
CA GLY A 588 3.60 -8.16 -10.13
C GLY A 588 4.85 -8.05 -9.26
N LYS A 589 4.84 -7.24 -8.18
CA LYS A 589 6.02 -7.03 -7.32
C LYS A 589 6.38 -8.26 -6.49
N LYS A 590 5.42 -9.15 -6.19
CA LYS A 590 5.63 -10.34 -5.36
C LYS A 590 5.12 -11.61 -6.04
N LYS A 591 5.88 -12.71 -5.91
CA LYS A 591 5.39 -14.04 -6.29
C LYS A 591 4.28 -14.46 -5.33
N LEU A 592 3.30 -15.17 -5.85
CA LEU A 592 2.30 -15.81 -5.00
C LEU A 592 3.00 -16.85 -4.10
N ASP A 593 2.74 -16.80 -2.80
CA ASP A 593 3.25 -17.75 -1.82
C ASP A 593 2.04 -18.36 -1.11
N PRO A 594 1.76 -19.67 -1.28
CA PRO A 594 0.50 -20.29 -0.87
C PRO A 594 0.38 -20.70 0.60
#